data_AF-A0A9D7RCN0-F1
#
_entry.id   AF-A0A9D7RCN0-F1
#
_cell.length_a   1.000
_cell.length_b   1.000
_cell.length_c   1.000
_cell.angle_alpha   90.00
_cell.angle_beta   90.00
_cell.angle_gamma   90.00
#
_symmetry.space_group_name_H-M   'P 1'
#
loop_
_entity.id
_entity.type
_entity.pdbx_description
1 polymer ?
#
loop_
_entity_poly.entity_id
_entity_poly.type
_entity_poly.pdbx_seq_one_letter_code
_entity_poly.pdbx_strand_id
1 'polypeptide(L)'
;MIRFIAIFLLLFLLPILRTNGCGIYFFHDEYRIAWFNPALIQDPAMNPFHLNFNIEFQYPADPELQDYRRNCREWAAYLGSDVRESDVLKILYKIGPERFLNALDANELDARFHKNTFIQKLLQPENAEALAYLILAMRAEFAHFSAADPWGLDDADFDFLIKSRP
;
A
#
# COMPACT_ATOMS: atom_id res chain seq x y z
N MET A 1 -36.48 -46.79 6.24
CA MET A 1 -35.02 -46.98 6.17
C MET A 1 -34.44 -46.63 4.80
N ILE A 2 -34.93 -47.22 3.69
CA ILE A 2 -34.43 -46.94 2.33
C ILE A 2 -34.43 -45.43 1.95
N ARG A 3 -35.45 -44.68 2.38
CA ARG A 3 -35.53 -43.21 2.14
C ARG A 3 -34.42 -42.41 2.81
N PHE A 4 -33.99 -42.80 4.01
CA PHE A 4 -32.90 -42.11 4.73
C PHE A 4 -31.53 -42.42 4.13
N ILE A 5 -31.35 -43.65 3.63
CA ILE A 5 -30.12 -44.08 2.94
C ILE A 5 -29.96 -43.33 1.61
N ALA A 6 -31.06 -43.16 0.86
CA ALA A 6 -31.04 -42.42 -0.41
C ALA A 6 -30.68 -40.93 -0.22
N ILE A 7 -31.20 -40.27 0.82
CA ILE A 7 -30.87 -38.88 1.14
C ILE A 7 -29.39 -38.76 1.55
N PHE A 8 -28.89 -39.70 2.35
CA PHE A 8 -27.48 -39.70 2.78
C PHE A 8 -26.52 -39.88 1.60
N LEU A 9 -26.83 -40.77 0.64
CA LEU A 9 -26.05 -40.95 -0.59
C LEU A 9 -26.10 -39.72 -1.50
N LEU A 10 -27.23 -39.01 -1.56
CA LEU A 10 -27.37 -37.78 -2.34
C LEU A 10 -26.47 -36.64 -1.81
N LEU A 11 -26.26 -36.57 -0.48
CA LEU A 11 -25.37 -35.58 0.15
C LEU A 11 -23.89 -35.83 -0.19
N PHE A 12 -23.49 -37.07 -0.44
CA PHE A 12 -22.13 -37.41 -0.88
C PHE A 12 -21.86 -37.06 -2.36
N LEU A 13 -22.91 -36.83 -3.15
CA LEU A 13 -22.80 -36.43 -4.56
C LEU A 13 -22.73 -34.90 -4.73
N LEU A 14 -22.86 -34.13 -3.64
CA LEU A 14 -22.68 -32.67 -3.70
C LEU A 14 -21.18 -32.35 -3.80
N PRO A 15 -20.75 -31.53 -4.77
CA PRO A 15 -19.35 -31.14 -4.88
C PRO A 15 -18.95 -30.34 -3.63
N ILE A 16 -17.83 -30.73 -3.01
CA ILE A 16 -17.21 -29.94 -1.95
C ILE A 16 -16.66 -28.69 -2.61
N LEU A 17 -17.44 -27.61 -2.55
CA LEU A 17 -16.99 -26.28 -2.95
C LEU A 17 -15.97 -25.81 -1.92
N ARG A 18 -14.68 -25.99 -2.22
CA ARG A 18 -13.62 -25.27 -1.51
C ARG A 18 -13.70 -23.81 -1.92
N THR A 19 -14.41 -23.02 -1.13
CA THR A 19 -14.26 -21.57 -1.20
C THR A 19 -12.87 -21.25 -0.67
N ASN A 20 -11.97 -20.76 -1.52
CA ASN A 20 -10.82 -19.99 -1.05
C ASN A 20 -11.38 -18.70 -0.45
N GLY A 21 -11.87 -18.78 0.78
CA GLY A 21 -12.21 -17.59 1.53
C GLY A 21 -10.92 -16.83 1.74
N CYS A 22 -10.81 -15.63 1.17
CA CYS A 22 -9.89 -14.64 1.70
C CYS A 22 -10.36 -14.36 3.12
N GLY A 23 -9.76 -15.05 4.09
CA GLY A 23 -9.94 -14.72 5.49
C GLY A 23 -9.43 -13.30 5.73
N ILE A 24 -9.87 -12.69 6.82
CA ILE A 24 -9.26 -11.45 7.28
C ILE A 24 -7.84 -11.82 7.72
N TYR A 25 -6.85 -11.39 6.95
CA TYR A 25 -5.45 -11.48 7.32
C TYR A 25 -5.07 -10.12 7.84
N PHE A 26 -4.84 -10.05 9.15
CA PHE A 26 -4.26 -8.85 9.72
C PHE A 26 -2.74 -8.92 9.54
N PHE A 27 -2.17 -7.89 8.94
CA PHE A 27 -0.72 -7.75 8.86
C PHE A 27 -0.16 -7.37 10.25
N HIS A 28 1.11 -7.68 10.50
CA HIS A 28 1.72 -7.51 11.83
C HIS A 28 1.73 -6.05 12.29
N ASP A 29 1.77 -5.10 11.35
CA ASP A 29 1.63 -3.67 11.54
C ASP A 29 0.21 -3.23 11.90
N GLU A 30 -0.83 -3.94 11.47
CA GLU A 30 -2.22 -3.68 11.87
C GLU A 30 -2.50 -4.04 13.34
N TYR A 31 -1.67 -4.90 13.94
CA TYR A 31 -1.67 -5.15 15.39
C TYR A 31 -0.80 -4.18 16.19
N ARG A 32 -0.01 -3.31 15.54
CA ARG A 32 0.82 -2.31 16.22
C ARG A 32 -0.05 -1.15 16.66
N ILE A 33 -0.79 -1.37 17.73
CA ILE A 33 -1.29 -0.27 18.56
C ILE A 33 -0.03 0.36 19.16
N ALA A 34 0.40 1.48 18.61
CA ALA A 34 1.45 2.28 19.24
C ALA A 34 0.91 2.77 20.58
N TRP A 35 1.39 2.19 21.68
CA TRP A 35 1.13 2.75 23.00
C TRP A 35 1.86 4.09 23.06
N PHE A 36 1.08 5.16 23.22
CA PHE A 36 1.58 6.52 23.29
C PHE A 36 2.74 6.66 24.26
N ASN A 37 3.77 7.42 23.85
CA ASN A 37 4.72 7.98 24.80
C ASN A 37 3.94 8.94 25.73
N PRO A 38 3.79 8.63 27.02
CA PRO A 38 2.98 9.43 27.94
C PRO A 38 3.54 10.84 28.14
N ALA A 39 4.81 11.09 27.78
CA ALA A 39 5.40 12.43 27.84
C ALA A 39 4.89 13.39 26.76
N LEU A 40 4.26 12.87 25.68
CA LEU A 40 3.74 13.68 24.58
C LEU A 40 2.27 14.11 24.77
N ILE A 41 1.60 13.61 25.81
CA ILE A 41 0.18 13.91 26.10
C ILE A 41 -0.07 15.39 26.40
N GLN A 42 0.96 16.13 26.81
CA GLN A 42 0.86 17.55 27.15
C GLN A 42 1.30 18.50 26.03
N ASP A 43 1.69 17.98 24.86
CA ASP A 43 2.07 18.83 23.72
C ASP A 43 0.80 19.36 23.02
N PRO A 44 0.50 20.67 23.07
CA PRO A 44 -0.68 21.24 22.43
C PRO A 44 -0.64 21.17 20.89
N ALA A 45 0.51 20.87 20.28
CA ALA A 45 0.61 20.60 18.84
C ALA A 45 0.19 19.16 18.47
N MET A 46 -0.01 18.29 19.45
CA MET A 46 -0.39 16.89 19.26
C MET A 46 -1.82 16.64 19.74
N ASN A 47 -2.65 16.05 18.89
CA ASN A 47 -4.00 15.62 19.26
C ASN A 47 -3.93 14.15 19.72
N PRO A 48 -4.51 13.76 20.89
CA PRO A 48 -4.61 12.36 21.27
C PRO A 48 -5.29 11.54 20.16
N PHE A 49 -4.63 10.49 19.66
CA PHE A 49 -5.31 9.60 18.71
C PHE A 49 -6.39 8.83 19.47
N HIS A 50 -7.61 8.91 18.96
CA HIS A 50 -8.71 8.09 19.44
C HIS A 50 -8.61 6.72 18.79
N LEU A 51 -8.44 5.67 19.60
CA LEU A 51 -8.54 4.30 19.14
C LEU A 51 -9.99 4.05 18.69
N ASN A 52 -10.22 4.06 17.38
CA ASN A 52 -11.51 3.75 16.79
C ASN A 52 -11.51 2.28 16.36
N PHE A 53 -12.31 1.46 17.05
CA PHE A 53 -12.51 0.05 16.70
C PHE A 53 -13.50 -0.14 15.53
N ASN A 54 -14.09 0.92 14.98
CA ASN A 54 -14.67 0.88 13.63
C ASN A 54 -13.53 0.86 12.63
N ILE A 55 -12.91 -0.30 12.55
CA ILE A 55 -11.90 -0.63 11.57
C ILE A 55 -12.64 -0.79 10.23
N GLU A 56 -12.72 0.28 9.45
CA GLU A 56 -13.33 0.33 8.12
C GLU A 56 -12.47 -0.39 7.04
N PHE A 57 -11.88 -1.56 7.35
CA PHE A 57 -10.98 -2.31 6.45
C PHE A 57 -11.69 -3.06 5.30
N GLN A 58 -12.73 -2.51 4.69
CA GLN A 58 -13.39 -3.19 3.56
C GLN A 58 -13.72 -2.34 2.35
N TYR A 59 -13.42 -1.04 2.38
CA TYR A 59 -13.44 -0.27 1.15
C TYR A 59 -12.00 0.05 0.74
N PRO A 60 -11.59 -0.26 -0.50
CA PRO A 60 -10.43 0.41 -1.06
C PRO A 60 -10.60 1.90 -0.77
N ALA A 61 -9.58 2.57 -0.22
CA ALA A 61 -9.67 4.01 0.07
C ALA A 61 -10.14 4.81 -1.17
N ASP A 62 -9.92 4.24 -2.36
CA ASP A 62 -10.42 4.71 -3.64
C ASP A 62 -11.05 3.55 -4.45
N PRO A 63 -12.30 3.14 -4.15
CA PRO A 63 -12.92 1.96 -4.78
C PRO A 63 -13.22 2.20 -6.26
N GLU A 64 -13.46 3.46 -6.62
CA GLU A 64 -13.73 3.88 -7.98
C GLU A 64 -12.50 4.36 -8.72
N LEU A 65 -11.31 4.25 -8.10
CA LEU A 65 -10.07 4.54 -8.79
C LEU A 65 -10.02 6.05 -9.22
N GLN A 66 -10.78 6.91 -8.54
CA GLN A 66 -10.93 8.35 -8.81
C GLN A 66 -9.80 9.19 -8.23
N ASP A 67 -9.29 8.84 -7.05
CA ASP A 67 -8.23 9.59 -6.37
C ASP A 67 -6.93 9.54 -7.15
N TYR A 68 -6.54 8.38 -7.70
CA TYR A 68 -5.35 8.35 -8.55
C TYR A 68 -5.54 9.18 -9.82
N ARG A 69 -6.76 9.21 -10.39
CA ARG A 69 -7.05 10.04 -11.58
C ARG A 69 -6.97 11.51 -11.22
N ARG A 70 -7.49 11.90 -10.06
CA ARG A 70 -7.38 13.27 -9.55
C ARG A 70 -5.92 13.65 -9.34
N ASN A 71 -5.14 12.82 -8.66
CA ASN A 71 -3.71 13.06 -8.42
C ASN A 71 -2.93 13.17 -9.74
N CYS A 72 -3.19 12.31 -10.73
CA CYS A 72 -2.54 12.41 -12.04
C CYS A 72 -2.85 13.74 -12.75
N ARG A 73 -4.10 14.22 -12.66
CA ARG A 73 -4.50 15.53 -13.19
C ARG A 73 -3.82 16.68 -12.46
N GLU A 74 -3.75 16.61 -11.14
CA GLU A 74 -3.13 17.64 -10.30
C GLU A 74 -1.64 17.78 -10.63
N TRP A 75 -0.90 16.66 -10.74
CA TRP A 75 0.50 16.65 -11.16
C TRP A 75 0.73 17.18 -12.57
N ALA A 76 -0.10 16.76 -13.52
CA ALA A 76 -0.02 17.28 -14.89
C ALA A 76 -0.29 18.79 -14.93
N ALA A 77 -1.32 19.26 -14.21
CA ALA A 77 -1.64 20.69 -14.14
C ALA A 77 -0.53 21.50 -13.43
N TYR A 78 0.04 20.98 -12.35
CA TYR A 78 1.09 21.63 -11.58
C TYR A 78 2.38 21.81 -12.39
N LEU A 79 2.78 20.79 -13.15
CA LEU A 79 4.02 20.82 -13.93
C LEU A 79 3.86 21.42 -15.34
N GLY A 80 2.63 21.52 -15.87
CA GLY A 80 2.34 22.14 -17.15
C GLY A 80 1.59 21.23 -18.14
N SER A 81 0.85 21.84 -19.07
CA SER A 81 -0.05 21.15 -20.01
C SER A 81 0.65 20.17 -20.98
N ASP A 82 1.96 20.25 -21.10
CA ASP A 82 2.84 19.34 -21.82
C ASP A 82 3.08 18.00 -21.10
N VAL A 83 2.70 17.89 -19.83
CA VAL A 83 2.74 16.63 -19.06
C VAL A 83 1.46 15.82 -19.26
N ARG A 84 1.61 14.59 -19.76
CA ARG A 84 0.49 13.66 -19.94
C ARG A 84 0.13 12.95 -18.64
N GLU A 85 -1.15 12.94 -18.26
CA GLU A 85 -1.65 12.18 -17.10
C GLU A 85 -1.28 10.69 -17.16
N SER A 86 -1.26 10.08 -18.35
CA SER A 86 -0.86 8.68 -18.53
C SER A 86 0.61 8.42 -18.16
N ASP A 87 1.46 9.42 -18.32
CA ASP A 87 2.88 9.36 -17.96
C ASP A 87 3.05 9.52 -16.45
N VAL A 88 2.25 10.38 -15.81
CA VAL A 88 2.18 10.48 -14.34
C VAL A 88 1.72 9.15 -13.75
N LEU A 89 0.60 8.61 -14.25
CA LEU A 89 0.04 7.33 -13.81
C LEU A 89 1.07 6.21 -13.88
N LYS A 90 1.86 6.17 -14.95
CA LYS A 90 2.88 5.16 -15.14
C LYS A 90 3.94 5.21 -14.04
N ILE A 91 4.44 6.40 -13.72
CA ILE A 91 5.49 6.59 -12.71
C ILE A 91 4.94 6.34 -11.30
N LEU A 92 3.80 6.96 -10.96
CA LEU A 92 3.27 6.91 -9.60
C LEU A 92 2.67 5.55 -9.23
N TYR A 93 2.05 4.84 -10.18
CA TYR A 93 1.18 3.71 -9.83
C TYR A 93 1.44 2.40 -10.59
N LYS A 94 2.30 2.38 -11.63
CA LYS A 94 2.49 1.17 -12.46
C LYS A 94 3.87 0.54 -12.39
N ILE A 95 4.93 1.32 -12.18
CA ILE A 95 6.29 0.80 -12.18
C ILE A 95 6.74 0.30 -10.79
N GLY A 96 6.08 0.76 -9.74
CA GLY A 96 6.48 0.54 -8.35
C GLY A 96 7.67 1.41 -7.95
N PRO A 97 7.80 1.74 -6.65
CA PRO A 97 8.81 2.66 -6.15
C PRO A 97 10.23 2.12 -6.34
N GLU A 98 10.43 0.80 -6.23
CA GLU A 98 11.74 0.16 -6.44
C GLU A 98 12.35 0.47 -7.82
N ARG A 99 11.55 0.37 -8.89
CA ARG A 99 12.05 0.63 -10.26
C ARG A 99 12.44 2.09 -10.45
N PHE A 100 11.70 3.00 -9.83
CA PHE A 100 12.00 4.43 -9.86
C PHE A 100 13.28 4.73 -9.07
N LEU A 101 13.38 4.25 -7.83
CA LEU A 101 14.53 4.48 -6.95
C LEU A 101 15.82 3.85 -7.51
N ASN A 102 15.75 2.64 -8.06
CA ASN A 102 16.89 2.01 -8.72
C ASN A 102 17.38 2.84 -9.93
N ALA A 103 16.47 3.46 -10.68
CA ALA A 103 16.82 4.35 -11.78
C ALA A 103 17.42 5.68 -11.28
N LEU A 104 16.91 6.20 -10.16
CA LEU A 104 17.44 7.39 -9.50
C LEU A 104 18.87 7.15 -9.00
N ASP A 105 19.09 6.08 -8.23
CA ASP A 105 20.38 5.78 -7.60
C ASP A 105 21.46 5.42 -8.65
N ALA A 106 21.05 4.84 -9.78
CA ALA A 106 21.95 4.60 -10.92
C ALA A 106 22.19 5.84 -11.80
N ASN A 107 21.53 6.97 -11.52
CA ASN A 107 21.52 8.16 -12.36
C ASN A 107 21.03 7.90 -13.81
N GLU A 108 20.03 7.03 -13.94
CA GLU A 108 19.46 6.54 -15.21
C GLU A 108 17.99 6.94 -15.41
N LEU A 109 17.45 7.87 -14.60
CA LEU A 109 16.05 8.31 -14.73
C LEU A 109 15.71 8.78 -16.15
N ASP A 110 16.56 9.63 -16.74
CA ASP A 110 16.39 10.09 -18.12
C ASP A 110 16.49 8.93 -19.10
N ALA A 111 17.56 8.13 -19.03
CA ALA A 111 17.78 7.01 -19.94
C ALA A 111 16.61 6.00 -19.94
N ARG A 112 16.13 5.61 -18.76
CA ARG A 112 15.05 4.61 -18.59
C ARG A 112 13.67 5.17 -18.92
N PHE A 113 13.45 6.46 -18.71
CA PHE A 113 12.14 7.10 -18.89
C PHE A 113 12.14 8.25 -19.91
N HIS A 114 13.04 8.24 -20.89
CA HIS A 114 13.24 9.33 -21.87
C HIS A 114 11.98 9.74 -22.66
N LYS A 115 10.98 8.85 -22.78
CA LYS A 115 9.70 9.14 -23.47
C LYS A 115 8.57 9.59 -22.54
N ASN A 116 8.82 9.66 -21.24
CA ASN A 116 7.82 9.98 -20.24
C ASN A 116 7.86 11.50 -19.97
N THR A 117 6.81 12.20 -20.36
CA THR A 117 6.76 13.68 -20.26
C THR A 117 6.86 14.17 -18.82
N PHE A 118 6.39 13.37 -17.86
CA PHE A 118 6.46 13.69 -16.44
C PHE A 118 7.90 13.68 -15.91
N ILE A 119 8.68 12.63 -16.20
CA ILE A 119 10.11 12.57 -15.85
C ILE A 119 10.90 13.67 -16.56
N GLN A 120 10.66 13.88 -17.86
CA GLN A 120 11.34 14.93 -18.61
C GLN A 120 11.11 16.32 -18.00
N LYS A 121 9.89 16.59 -17.51
CA LYS A 121 9.56 17.86 -16.86
C LYS A 121 10.19 17.98 -15.47
N LEU A 122 10.15 16.91 -14.68
CA LEU A 122 10.74 16.87 -13.33
C LEU A 122 12.27 17.03 -13.32
N LEU A 123 12.96 16.59 -14.38
CA LEU A 123 14.41 16.74 -14.50
C LEU A 123 14.86 18.17 -14.86
N GLN A 124 13.92 19.07 -15.18
CA GLN A 124 14.24 20.48 -15.44
C GLN A 124 14.60 21.19 -14.12
N PRO A 125 15.64 22.06 -14.08
CA PRO A 125 16.09 22.72 -12.86
C PRO A 125 15.01 23.47 -12.09
N GLU A 126 14.06 24.09 -12.80
CA GLU A 126 12.93 24.81 -12.22
C GLU A 126 11.96 23.92 -11.43
N ASN A 127 11.98 22.60 -11.66
CA ASN A 127 11.10 21.62 -11.00
C ASN A 127 11.85 20.78 -9.95
N ALA A 128 13.04 21.21 -9.51
CA ALA A 128 13.86 20.46 -8.57
C ALA A 128 13.15 20.14 -7.25
N GLU A 129 12.33 21.07 -6.73
CA GLU A 129 11.54 20.84 -5.51
C GLU A 129 10.46 19.78 -5.71
N ALA A 130 9.80 19.79 -6.88
CA ALA A 130 8.80 18.80 -7.24
C ALA A 130 9.41 17.39 -7.35
N LEU A 131 10.61 17.29 -7.95
CA LEU A 131 11.38 16.05 -8.02
C LEU A 131 11.79 15.58 -6.61
N ALA A 132 12.25 16.48 -5.75
CA ALA A 132 12.61 16.14 -4.37
C ALA A 132 11.41 15.60 -3.58
N TYR A 133 10.23 16.21 -3.73
CA TYR A 133 9.00 15.72 -3.14
C TYR A 133 8.64 14.31 -3.65
N LEU A 134 8.71 14.10 -4.97
CA LEU A 134 8.43 12.78 -5.54
C LEU A 134 9.39 11.71 -5.00
N ILE A 135 10.68 12.03 -4.90
CA ILE A 135 11.69 11.12 -4.34
C ILE A 135 11.35 10.77 -2.90
N LEU A 136 10.96 11.76 -2.08
CA LEU A 136 10.53 11.54 -0.70
C LEU A 136 9.33 10.59 -0.64
N ALA A 137 8.30 10.85 -1.46
CA ALA A 137 7.10 10.03 -1.52
C ALA A 137 7.42 8.58 -1.94
N MET A 138 8.24 8.39 -2.98
CA MET A 138 8.67 7.07 -3.46
C MET A 138 9.48 6.30 -2.41
N ARG A 139 10.34 6.99 -1.64
CA ARG A 139 11.08 6.38 -0.53
C ARG A 139 10.15 5.96 0.61
N ALA A 140 9.15 6.77 0.94
CA ALA A 140 8.16 6.43 1.96
C ALA A 140 7.31 5.22 1.54
N GLU A 141 6.87 5.18 0.28
CA GLU A 141 6.14 4.04 -0.28
C GLU A 141 7.01 2.77 -0.30
N PHE A 142 8.27 2.89 -0.72
CA PHE A 142 9.21 1.76 -0.68
C PHE A 142 9.44 1.24 0.75
N ALA A 143 9.56 2.13 1.73
CA ALA A 143 9.72 1.75 3.13
C ALA A 143 8.49 1.04 3.69
N HIS A 144 7.28 1.40 3.23
CA HIS A 144 6.05 0.74 3.64
C HIS A 144 5.93 -0.69 3.09
N PHE A 145 6.38 -0.93 1.85
CA PHE A 145 6.35 -2.25 1.22
C PHE A 145 7.66 -3.04 1.32
N SER A 146 8.68 -2.47 1.94
CA SER A 146 9.95 -3.13 2.23
C SER A 146 9.67 -4.28 3.18
N ALA A 147 9.93 -5.52 2.74
CA ALA A 147 9.72 -6.74 3.51
C ALA A 147 10.51 -6.78 4.85
N ALA A 148 11.45 -5.87 5.05
CA ALA A 148 12.11 -5.71 6.34
C ALA A 148 11.18 -4.94 7.28
N ASP A 149 10.69 -5.63 8.31
CA ASP A 149 10.10 -4.97 9.45
C ASP A 149 11.07 -3.89 9.97
N PRO A 150 10.70 -2.60 10.00
CA PRO A 150 11.58 -1.54 10.49
C PRO A 150 11.99 -1.73 11.96
N TRP A 151 11.31 -2.60 12.70
CA TRP A 151 11.65 -2.95 14.09
C TRP A 151 12.50 -4.22 14.22
N GLY A 152 12.86 -4.86 13.09
CA GLY A 152 13.73 -6.02 13.05
C GLY A 152 13.10 -7.31 13.59
N LEU A 153 11.77 -7.38 13.68
CA LEU A 153 11.07 -8.59 14.08
C LEU A 153 10.74 -9.41 12.85
N ASP A 154 10.96 -10.72 12.92
CA ASP A 154 10.53 -11.65 11.88
C ASP A 154 9.27 -12.41 12.31
N ASP A 155 8.67 -13.15 11.36
CA ASP A 155 7.45 -13.93 11.63
C ASP A 155 7.66 -14.96 12.78
N ALA A 156 8.90 -15.36 13.06
CA ALA A 156 9.22 -16.30 14.14
C ALA A 156 9.14 -15.64 15.53
N ASP A 157 9.34 -14.32 15.64
CA ASP A 157 9.16 -13.58 16.88
C ASP A 157 7.69 -13.52 17.34
N PHE A 158 6.74 -13.67 16.41
CA PHE A 158 5.30 -13.68 16.70
C PHE A 158 4.72 -15.08 16.99
N ASP A 159 5.51 -16.14 16.77
CA ASP A 159 5.11 -17.55 16.97
C ASP A 159 4.84 -17.88 18.48
N PHE A 160 5.33 -17.04 19.39
CA PHE A 160 5.05 -17.08 20.84
C PHE A 160 3.56 -16.90 21.19
N LEU A 161 2.81 -16.11 20.40
CA LEU A 161 1.39 -15.84 20.67
C LEU A 161 0.47 -16.97 20.19
N ILE A 162 0.96 -17.82 19.27
CA ILE A 162 0.19 -18.95 18.73
C ILE A 162 0.44 -20.22 19.55
N LYS A 163 1.66 -20.45 20.04
CA LYS A 163 2.03 -21.63 20.85
C LYS A 163 1.54 -21.61 22.31
N SER A 164 0.98 -20.50 22.78
CA SER A 164 0.53 -20.34 24.17
C SER A 164 -0.95 -20.64 24.41
N ARG A 165 -1.68 -21.18 23.41
CA ARG A 165 -3.02 -21.75 23.67
C ARG A 165 -2.91 -23.24 24.03
N PRO A 166 -3.47 -23.68 25.18
CA PRO A 166 -3.51 -25.08 25.57
C PRO A 166 -4.34 -25.95 24.63
#